data_AF-K1SA12-F1
#
_entry.id   AF-K1SA12-F1
#
_cell.length_a   1.000
_cell.length_b   1.000
_cell.length_c   1.000
_cell.angle_alpha   90.00
_cell.angle_beta   90.00
_cell.angle_gamma   90.00
#
_symmetry.space_group_name_H-M   'P 1'
#
loop_
_entity.id
_entity.type
_entity.pdbx_description
1 polymer ?
#
loop_
_entity_poly.entity_id
_entity_poly.type
_entity_poly.pdbx_seq_one_letter_code
_entity_poly.pdbx_strand_id
1 'polypeptide(L)'
;EGTLGLFAKYWIKLIPPVVAATVVTAIGFSLLPVGANSFAGGQGAADFGSMHNWVVGSVTLLACLLCQIFAKGFLRSLSVLVGLLVGYILALFMGMIDFSGLSGLSIVALPKLLPFTPEFNIGAILSVVAVYLVSATETIGDTSALCNSALKRDPKTKEMGAAVCCDGFVSSVSGLFGCTPITSFSQNVGLAAMSGVVNRFTIAMGAIIMIIG
;
A
#
# COMPACT_ATOMS: atom_id res chain seq x y z
N GLU A 1 -3.83 -13.30 -11.57
CA GLU A 1 -5.05 -12.48 -11.43
C GLU A 1 -5.83 -12.25 -12.72
N GLY A 2 -5.24 -11.89 -13.87
CA GLY A 2 -6.00 -11.65 -15.10
C GLY A 2 -6.93 -12.80 -15.54
N THR A 3 -6.48 -14.05 -15.40
CA THR A 3 -7.30 -15.25 -15.63
C THR A 3 -8.30 -15.52 -14.50
N LEU A 4 -7.95 -15.22 -13.25
CA LEU A 4 -8.85 -15.33 -12.10
C LEU A 4 -10.01 -14.32 -12.17
N GLY A 5 -9.76 -13.11 -12.67
CA GLY A 5 -10.77 -12.08 -12.94
C GLY A 5 -11.76 -12.48 -14.04
N LEU A 6 -11.31 -13.25 -15.04
CA LEU A 6 -12.18 -13.85 -16.07
C LEU A 6 -13.11 -14.93 -15.49
N PHE A 7 -12.65 -15.70 -14.49
CA PHE A 7 -13.45 -16.70 -13.77
C PHE A 7 -14.08 -16.16 -12.48
N ALA A 8 -14.03 -14.85 -12.25
CA ALA A 8 -14.47 -14.23 -11.01
C ALA A 8 -15.94 -14.52 -10.68
N LYS A 9 -16.78 -14.76 -11.70
CA LYS A 9 -18.18 -15.18 -11.53
C LYS A 9 -18.35 -16.46 -10.70
N TYR A 10 -17.36 -17.35 -10.69
CA TYR A 10 -17.41 -18.63 -9.96
C TYR A 10 -16.78 -18.53 -8.56
N TRP A 11 -15.70 -17.76 -8.41
CA TRP A 11 -14.91 -17.72 -7.17
C TRP A 11 -15.21 -16.53 -6.26
N ILE A 12 -15.72 -15.40 -6.79
CA ILE A 12 -16.15 -14.26 -5.95
C ILE A 12 -17.23 -14.67 -4.95
N LYS A 13 -18.10 -15.62 -5.33
CA LYS A 13 -19.14 -16.14 -4.42
C LYS A 13 -18.57 -16.89 -3.22
N LEU A 14 -17.34 -17.40 -3.32
CA LEU A 14 -16.63 -18.09 -2.24
C LEU A 14 -15.89 -17.12 -1.31
N ILE A 15 -15.79 -15.85 -1.70
CA ILE A 15 -15.11 -14.79 -0.94
C ILE A 15 -16.15 -13.76 -0.50
N PRO A 16 -16.98 -14.08 0.51
CA PRO A 16 -17.89 -13.09 1.08
C PRO A 16 -17.08 -11.96 1.77
N PRO A 17 -17.68 -10.77 2.00
CA PRO A 17 -16.99 -9.64 2.62
C PRO A 17 -16.31 -9.96 3.95
N VAL A 18 -16.85 -10.92 4.71
CA VAL A 18 -16.24 -11.40 5.96
C VAL A 18 -14.88 -12.06 5.73
N VAL A 19 -14.71 -12.85 4.66
CA VAL A 19 -13.43 -13.48 4.33
C VAL A 19 -12.41 -12.42 3.94
N ALA A 20 -12.83 -11.44 3.12
CA ALA A 20 -11.96 -10.32 2.75
C ALA A 20 -11.48 -9.53 3.99
N ALA A 21 -12.40 -9.19 4.90
CA ALA A 21 -12.06 -8.50 6.14
C ALA A 21 -11.08 -9.31 7.01
N THR A 22 -11.27 -10.62 7.14
CA THR A 22 -10.35 -11.48 7.91
C THR A 22 -8.96 -11.54 7.29
N VAL A 23 -8.87 -11.62 5.95
CA VAL A 23 -7.60 -11.66 5.22
C VAL A 23 -6.84 -10.35 5.40
N VAL A 24 -7.49 -9.20 5.17
CA VAL A 24 -6.88 -7.87 5.37
C VAL A 24 -6.42 -7.69 6.82
N THR A 25 -7.22 -8.13 7.79
CA THR A 25 -6.85 -8.10 9.20
C THR A 25 -5.60 -8.96 9.48
N ALA A 26 -5.54 -10.17 8.93
CA ALA A 26 -4.40 -11.06 9.08
C ALA A 26 -3.12 -10.50 8.45
N ILE A 27 -3.22 -9.84 7.28
CA ILE A 27 -2.09 -9.11 6.67
C ILE A 27 -1.59 -8.03 7.63
N GLY A 28 -2.50 -7.21 8.17
CA GLY A 28 -2.17 -6.16 9.14
C GLY A 28 -1.42 -6.71 10.36
N PHE A 29 -1.92 -7.80 10.97
CA PHE A 29 -1.24 -8.45 12.08
C PHE A 29 0.13 -9.03 11.70
N SER A 30 0.26 -9.58 10.50
CA SER A 30 1.52 -10.16 10.01
C SER A 30 2.59 -9.10 9.75
N LEU A 31 2.20 -7.84 9.53
CA LEU A 31 3.12 -6.71 9.35
C LEU A 31 3.53 -6.05 10.67
N LEU A 32 2.82 -6.28 11.79
CA LEU A 32 3.17 -5.71 13.09
C LEU A 32 4.62 -6.05 13.53
N PRO A 33 5.11 -7.29 13.41
CA PRO A 33 6.49 -7.61 13.76
C PRO A 33 7.50 -6.88 12.88
N VAL A 34 7.20 -6.67 11.59
CA VAL A 34 8.07 -5.94 10.67
C VAL A 34 8.17 -4.47 11.11
N GLY A 35 7.03 -3.85 11.42
CA GLY A 35 6.98 -2.50 11.97
C GLY A 35 7.73 -2.35 13.30
N ALA A 36 7.54 -3.30 14.22
CA ALA A 36 8.24 -3.31 15.51
C ALA A 36 9.77 -3.45 15.36
N ASN A 37 10.22 -4.28 14.41
CA ASN A 37 11.64 -4.42 14.12
C ASN A 37 12.23 -3.14 13.50
N SER A 38 11.51 -2.50 12.57
CA SER A 38 11.93 -1.21 12.01
C SER A 38 11.97 -0.12 13.08
N PHE A 39 11.02 -0.13 14.02
CA PHE A 39 10.97 0.80 15.15
C PHE A 39 12.19 0.65 16.08
N ALA A 40 12.70 -0.57 16.23
CA ALA A 40 13.92 -0.85 16.99
C ALA A 40 15.22 -0.52 16.24
N GLY A 41 15.16 -0.08 14.97
CA GLY A 41 16.34 0.27 14.16
C GLY A 41 16.60 -0.65 12.97
N GLY A 42 15.74 -1.63 12.71
CA GLY A 42 15.82 -2.56 11.58
C GLY A 42 16.45 -3.91 11.91
N GLN A 43 15.94 -4.99 11.31
CA GLN A 43 16.49 -6.33 11.52
C GLN A 43 17.97 -6.38 11.13
N GLY A 44 18.83 -6.77 12.07
CA GLY A 44 20.28 -6.91 11.84
C GLY A 44 21.10 -5.63 11.99
N ALA A 45 20.50 -4.52 12.46
CA ALA A 45 21.25 -3.30 12.75
C ALA A 45 22.17 -3.47 13.98
N ALA A 46 23.39 -2.92 13.91
CA ALA A 46 24.32 -2.90 15.04
C ALA A 46 23.74 -2.16 16.26
N ASP A 47 22.87 -1.19 16.01
CA ASP A 47 22.23 -0.34 17.01
C ASP A 47 20.78 -0.76 17.30
N PHE A 48 20.45 -2.04 17.10
CA PHE A 48 19.12 -2.57 17.36
C PHE A 48 18.72 -2.33 18.83
N GLY A 49 17.59 -1.66 19.02
CA GLY A 49 17.08 -1.29 20.33
C GLY A 49 17.81 -0.10 20.99
N SER A 50 18.61 0.68 20.25
CA SER A 50 19.22 1.89 20.80
C SER A 50 18.18 2.90 21.30
N MET A 51 18.52 3.66 22.34
CA MET A 51 17.63 4.68 22.89
C MET A 51 17.24 5.74 21.86
N HIS A 52 18.12 6.03 20.89
CA HIS A 52 17.86 6.97 19.81
C HIS A 52 16.76 6.45 18.87
N ASN A 53 16.82 5.18 18.46
CA ASN A 53 15.79 4.55 17.61
C ASN A 53 14.42 4.49 18.31
N TRP A 54 14.41 4.12 19.60
CA TRP A 54 13.19 4.11 20.41
C TRP A 54 12.56 5.50 20.56
N VAL A 55 13.38 6.54 20.77
CA VAL A 55 12.90 7.93 20.89
C VAL A 55 12.32 8.41 19.56
N VAL A 56 13.03 8.25 18.44
CA VAL A 56 12.55 8.67 17.13
C VAL A 56 11.28 7.92 16.74
N GLY A 57 11.25 6.59 16.92
CA GLY A 57 10.07 5.77 16.67
C GLY A 57 8.88 6.22 17.52
N SER A 58 9.08 6.40 18.82
CA SER A 58 8.00 6.75 19.76
C SER A 58 7.42 8.12 19.47
N VAL A 59 8.27 9.11 19.17
CA VAL A 59 7.82 10.46 18.81
C VAL A 59 7.08 10.43 17.47
N THR A 60 7.56 9.69 16.49
CA THR A 60 6.91 9.52 15.18
C THR A 60 5.51 8.90 15.33
N LEU A 61 5.41 7.82 16.12
CA LEU A 61 4.15 7.16 16.41
C LEU A 61 3.19 8.07 17.17
N LEU A 62 3.69 8.77 18.20
CA LEU A 62 2.88 9.70 18.98
C LEU A 62 2.37 10.85 18.11
N ALA A 63 3.21 11.43 17.25
CA ALA A 63 2.81 12.47 16.31
C ALA A 63 1.73 11.97 15.34
N CYS A 64 1.89 10.74 14.81
CA CYS A 64 0.88 10.10 13.96
C CYS A 64 -0.46 9.92 14.70
N LEU A 65 -0.44 9.37 15.92
CA LEU A 65 -1.64 9.14 16.73
C LEU A 65 -2.32 10.45 17.15
N LEU A 66 -1.55 11.45 17.60
CA LEU A 66 -2.08 12.76 17.94
C LEU A 66 -2.73 13.43 16.71
N CYS A 67 -2.06 13.37 15.55
CA CYS A 67 -2.65 13.86 14.32
C CYS A 67 -3.94 13.09 13.96
N GLN A 68 -3.94 11.76 14.10
CA GLN A 68 -5.11 10.92 13.82
C GLN A 68 -6.32 11.24 14.74
N ILE A 69 -6.07 11.61 16.00
CA ILE A 69 -7.11 11.91 17.00
C ILE A 69 -7.61 13.35 16.88
N PHE A 70 -6.70 14.33 16.77
CA PHE A 70 -7.04 15.75 16.82
C PHE A 70 -7.37 16.35 15.45
N ALA A 71 -6.85 15.79 14.36
CA ALA A 71 -7.11 16.31 13.02
C ALA A 71 -8.51 15.93 12.53
N LYS A 72 -9.07 16.79 11.68
CA LYS A 72 -10.38 16.59 11.05
C LYS A 72 -10.25 16.55 9.52
N GLY A 73 -11.14 15.79 8.89
CA GLY A 73 -11.23 15.70 7.44
C GLY A 73 -9.94 15.19 6.79
N PHE A 74 -9.42 15.94 5.82
CA PHE A 74 -8.26 15.57 5.01
C PHE A 74 -6.97 15.37 5.82
N LEU A 75 -6.72 16.20 6.84
CA LEU A 75 -5.51 16.10 7.68
C LEU A 75 -5.44 14.77 8.44
N ARG A 76 -6.60 14.15 8.74
CA ARG A 76 -6.65 12.82 9.36
C ARG A 76 -6.17 11.73 8.40
N SER A 77 -6.42 11.86 7.10
CA SER A 77 -5.89 10.94 6.09
C SER A 77 -4.39 11.07 5.89
N LEU A 78 -3.81 12.22 6.25
CA LEU A 78 -2.37 12.51 6.14
C LEU A 78 -1.61 12.30 7.45
N SER A 79 -2.25 11.73 8.48
CA SER A 79 -1.64 11.56 9.81
C SER A 79 -0.30 10.83 9.78
N VAL A 80 -0.18 9.80 8.94
CA VAL A 80 1.06 9.04 8.73
C VAL A 80 2.16 9.92 8.10
N LEU A 81 1.81 10.74 7.10
CA LEU A 81 2.74 11.65 6.44
C LEU A 81 3.25 12.72 7.43
N VAL A 82 2.35 13.30 8.22
CA VAL A 82 2.71 14.28 9.25
C VAL A 82 3.61 13.66 10.31
N GLY A 83 3.27 12.46 10.79
CA GLY A 83 4.11 11.72 11.73
C GLY A 83 5.52 11.47 11.19
N LEU A 84 5.61 11.04 9.93
CA LEU A 84 6.88 10.80 9.25
C LEU A 84 7.71 12.09 9.11
N LEU A 85 7.10 13.22 8.77
CA LEU A 85 7.79 14.52 8.70
C LEU A 85 8.35 14.93 10.06
N VAL A 86 7.55 14.79 11.13
CA VAL A 86 8.00 15.11 12.51
C VAL A 86 9.15 14.19 12.93
N GLY A 87 9.03 12.89 12.65
CA GLY A 87 10.08 11.90 12.89
C GLY A 87 11.38 12.20 12.15
N TYR A 88 11.27 12.59 10.88
CA TYR A 88 12.41 12.96 10.04
C TYR A 88 13.11 14.22 10.58
N ILE A 89 12.35 15.26 10.96
CA ILE A 89 12.92 16.47 11.56
C ILE A 89 13.65 16.15 12.87
N LEU A 90 13.08 15.28 13.71
CA LEU A 90 13.75 14.85 14.94
C LEU A 90 15.04 14.07 14.63
N ALA A 91 15.01 13.16 13.67
CA ALA A 91 16.19 12.41 13.23
C ALA A 91 17.30 13.32 12.67
N LEU A 92 16.94 14.44 12.02
CA LEU A 92 17.90 15.46 11.57
C LEU A 92 18.62 16.09 12.75
N PHE A 93 17.88 16.52 13.78
CA PHE A 93 18.47 17.12 14.99
C PHE A 93 19.30 16.12 15.80
N MET A 94 18.98 14.83 15.73
CA MET A 94 19.73 13.75 16.38
C MET A 94 20.93 13.27 15.55
N GLY A 95 21.18 13.84 14.36
CA GLY A 95 22.33 13.50 13.52
C GLY A 95 22.28 12.10 12.91
N MET A 96 21.10 11.48 12.82
CA MET A 96 20.92 10.11 12.35
C MET A 96 20.80 9.99 10.81
N ILE A 97 20.84 11.12 10.11
CA ILE A 97 20.62 11.18 8.66
C ILE A 97 21.95 11.38 7.94
N ASP A 98 22.27 10.42 7.08
CA ASP A 98 23.41 10.51 6.19
C ASP A 98 23.00 11.07 4.82
N PHE A 99 23.59 12.19 4.44
CA PHE A 99 23.37 12.86 3.15
C PHE A 99 24.39 12.47 2.09
N SER A 100 25.35 11.59 2.40
CA SER A 100 26.39 11.16 1.46
C SER A 100 25.83 10.55 0.16
N GLY A 101 24.68 9.88 0.25
CA GLY A 101 23.99 9.27 -0.90
C GLY A 101 23.26 10.25 -1.83
N LEU A 102 23.14 11.54 -1.46
CA LEU A 102 22.47 12.52 -2.32
C LEU A 102 23.39 13.09 -3.41
N SER A 103 24.71 13.02 -3.24
CA SER A 103 25.64 13.57 -4.23
C SER A 103 25.71 12.67 -5.47
N GLY A 104 25.14 13.14 -6.59
CA GLY A 104 25.21 12.46 -7.88
C GLY A 104 23.92 11.80 -8.35
N LEU A 105 22.79 12.02 -7.66
CA LEU A 105 21.48 11.57 -8.13
C LEU A 105 20.99 12.44 -9.30
N SER A 106 20.57 11.78 -10.38
CA SER A 106 19.87 12.44 -11.48
C SER A 106 18.51 12.95 -11.00
N ILE A 107 18.18 14.20 -11.36
CA ILE A 107 16.89 14.85 -11.05
C ILE A 107 15.71 14.08 -11.68
N VAL A 108 15.97 13.30 -12.73
CA VAL A 108 14.98 12.46 -13.40
C VAL A 108 15.45 11.01 -13.41
N ALA A 109 14.65 10.12 -12.82
CA ALA A 109 14.84 8.68 -12.85
C ALA A 109 13.79 8.04 -13.76
N LEU A 110 14.20 7.60 -14.96
CA LEU A 110 13.31 6.87 -15.86
C LEU A 110 13.26 5.38 -15.47
N PRO A 111 12.06 4.75 -15.48
CA PRO A 111 11.94 3.33 -15.19
C PRO A 111 12.68 2.52 -16.25
N LYS A 112 13.56 1.62 -15.80
CA LYS A 112 14.27 0.71 -16.70
C LYS A 112 13.36 -0.46 -17.04
N LEU A 113 13.27 -0.80 -18.31
CA LEU A 113 12.62 -2.03 -18.75
C LEU A 113 13.51 -3.22 -18.39
N LEU A 114 12.92 -4.22 -17.74
CA LEU A 114 13.58 -5.46 -17.30
C LEU A 114 14.90 -5.20 -16.56
N PRO A 115 14.87 -4.51 -15.40
CA PRO A 115 16.08 -4.29 -14.61
C PRO A 115 16.67 -5.59 -14.06
N PHE A 116 15.87 -6.65 -13.99
CA PHE A 116 16.25 -7.98 -13.52
C PHE A 116 16.02 -9.01 -14.64
N THR A 117 16.94 -9.96 -14.77
CA THR A 117 16.81 -11.07 -15.72
C THR A 117 15.67 -11.99 -15.29
N PRO A 118 14.70 -12.31 -16.17
CA PRO A 118 13.61 -13.22 -15.84
C PRO A 118 14.14 -14.61 -15.49
N GLU A 119 13.93 -15.05 -14.26
CA GLU A 119 14.23 -16.41 -13.82
C GLU A 119 12.92 -17.14 -13.47
N PHE A 120 12.73 -18.32 -14.05
CA PHE A 120 11.53 -19.13 -13.82
C PHE A 120 11.79 -20.14 -12.71
N ASN A 121 11.51 -19.74 -11.48
CA ASN A 121 11.54 -20.62 -10.32
C ASN A 121 10.12 -21.05 -9.93
N ILE A 122 9.83 -22.35 -9.99
CA ILE A 122 8.49 -22.89 -9.69
C ILE A 122 8.04 -22.57 -8.26
N GLY A 123 8.96 -22.60 -7.28
CA GLY A 123 8.67 -22.25 -5.89
C GLY A 123 8.31 -20.76 -5.72
N ALA A 124 9.04 -19.88 -6.40
CA ALA A 124 8.73 -18.45 -6.44
C ALA A 124 7.38 -18.19 -7.13
N ILE A 125 7.10 -18.88 -8.25
CA ILE A 125 5.83 -18.78 -8.96
C ILE A 125 4.66 -19.16 -8.06
N LEU A 126 4.75 -20.29 -7.35
CA LEU A 126 3.70 -20.73 -6.42
C LEU A 126 3.49 -19.73 -5.28
N SER A 127 4.58 -19.16 -4.74
CA SER A 127 4.51 -18.14 -3.69
C SER A 127 3.83 -16.87 -4.18
N VAL A 128 4.19 -16.41 -5.37
CA VAL A 128 3.58 -15.23 -6.01
C VAL A 128 2.10 -15.47 -6.33
N VAL A 129 1.72 -16.67 -6.78
CA VAL A 129 0.31 -17.04 -6.99
C VAL A 129 -0.49 -16.96 -5.70
N ALA A 130 0.08 -17.39 -4.56
CA ALA A 130 -0.58 -17.27 -3.26
C ALA A 130 -0.79 -15.81 -2.84
N VAL A 131 0.23 -14.96 -3.02
CA VAL A 131 0.13 -13.51 -2.77
C VAL A 131 -0.96 -12.88 -3.64
N TYR A 132 -1.07 -13.30 -4.90
CA TYR A 132 -2.11 -12.82 -5.81
C TYR A 132 -3.53 -13.27 -5.43
N LEU A 133 -3.70 -14.42 -4.77
CA LEU A 133 -5.02 -14.81 -4.24
C LEU A 133 -5.45 -13.91 -3.08
N VAL A 134 -4.48 -13.51 -2.25
CA VAL A 134 -4.67 -12.56 -1.16
C VAL A 134 -5.00 -11.17 -1.70
N SER A 135 -4.23 -10.67 -2.68
CA SER A 135 -4.47 -9.39 -3.37
C SER A 135 -5.85 -9.34 -4.03
N ALA A 136 -6.24 -10.40 -4.75
CA ALA A 136 -7.57 -10.46 -5.37
C ALA A 136 -8.69 -10.36 -4.31
N THR A 137 -8.50 -10.97 -3.15
CA THR A 137 -9.46 -10.92 -2.03
C THR A 137 -9.55 -9.52 -1.43
N GLU A 138 -8.42 -8.83 -1.28
CA GLU A 138 -8.33 -7.44 -0.85
C GLU A 138 -9.02 -6.49 -1.85
N THR A 139 -8.71 -6.59 -3.14
CA THR A 139 -9.34 -5.80 -4.21
C THR A 139 -10.85 -5.99 -4.27
N ILE A 140 -11.37 -7.19 -4.01
CA ILE A 140 -12.82 -7.44 -3.88
C ILE A 140 -13.41 -6.72 -2.67
N GLY A 141 -12.75 -6.80 -1.51
CA GLY A 141 -13.16 -6.13 -0.28
C GLY A 141 -13.21 -4.61 -0.44
N ASP A 142 -12.15 -4.03 -1.00
CA ASP A 142 -12.01 -2.61 -1.27
C ASP A 142 -13.07 -2.11 -2.27
N THR A 143 -13.29 -2.85 -3.36
CA THR A 143 -14.32 -2.51 -4.35
C THR A 143 -15.71 -2.52 -3.71
N SER A 144 -15.97 -3.52 -2.86
CA SER A 144 -17.25 -3.62 -2.14
C SER A 144 -17.46 -2.48 -1.15
N ALA A 145 -16.43 -2.17 -0.35
CA ALA A 145 -16.45 -1.07 0.60
C ALA A 145 -16.63 0.28 -0.10
N LEU A 146 -15.98 0.48 -1.26
CA LEU A 146 -16.12 1.68 -2.08
C LEU A 146 -17.55 1.83 -2.65
N CYS A 147 -18.09 0.77 -3.24
CA CYS A 147 -19.45 0.80 -3.79
C CYS A 147 -20.51 1.06 -2.72
N ASN A 148 -20.40 0.39 -1.57
CA ASN A 148 -21.37 0.55 -0.49
C ASN A 148 -21.25 1.94 0.18
N SER A 149 -20.03 2.37 0.51
CA SER A 149 -19.82 3.59 1.30
C SER A 149 -19.89 4.87 0.46
N ALA A 150 -19.26 4.88 -0.72
CA ALA A 150 -19.17 6.08 -1.55
C ALA A 150 -20.30 6.18 -2.59
N LEU A 151 -20.69 5.05 -3.20
CA LEU A 151 -21.74 5.01 -4.24
C LEU A 151 -23.12 4.61 -3.71
N LYS A 152 -23.24 4.24 -2.42
CA LYS A 152 -24.50 3.81 -1.77
C LYS A 152 -25.24 2.71 -2.54
N ARG A 153 -24.50 1.77 -3.13
CA ARG A 153 -25.05 0.65 -3.92
C ARG A 153 -24.22 -0.60 -3.77
N ASP A 154 -24.83 -1.75 -4.05
CA ASP A 154 -24.07 -2.98 -4.13
C ASP A 154 -23.17 -3.02 -5.39
N PRO A 155 -21.94 -3.55 -5.25
CA PRO A 155 -21.03 -3.79 -6.36
C PRO A 155 -21.60 -4.84 -7.33
N LYS A 156 -21.55 -4.58 -8.64
CA LYS A 156 -21.93 -5.58 -9.65
C LYS A 156 -20.80 -6.60 -9.82
N THR A 157 -21.14 -7.86 -10.05
CA THR A 157 -20.16 -8.94 -10.30
C THR A 157 -19.22 -8.63 -11.48
N LYS A 158 -19.70 -7.92 -12.50
CA LYS A 158 -18.87 -7.46 -13.63
C LYS A 158 -17.83 -6.41 -13.19
N GLU A 159 -18.18 -5.53 -12.25
CA GLU A 159 -17.28 -4.49 -11.74
C GLU A 159 -16.18 -5.09 -10.87
N MET A 160 -16.54 -6.04 -9.98
CA MET A 160 -15.55 -6.77 -9.18
C MET A 160 -14.60 -7.58 -10.06
N GLY A 161 -15.13 -8.33 -11.05
CA GLY A 161 -14.28 -9.09 -11.98
C GLY A 161 -13.36 -8.18 -12.80
N ALA A 162 -13.85 -7.02 -13.23
CA ALA A 162 -13.04 -6.02 -13.92
C ALA A 162 -11.96 -5.42 -13.00
N ALA A 163 -12.25 -5.18 -11.72
CA ALA A 163 -11.27 -4.68 -10.75
C ALA A 163 -10.11 -5.68 -10.58
N VAL A 164 -10.41 -6.96 -10.33
CA VAL A 164 -9.39 -8.03 -10.20
C VAL A 164 -8.61 -8.25 -11.51
N CYS A 165 -9.28 -8.17 -12.67
CA CYS A 165 -8.59 -8.22 -13.96
C CYS A 165 -7.62 -7.05 -14.15
N CYS A 166 -8.04 -5.84 -13.79
CA CYS A 166 -7.23 -4.63 -13.89
C CYS A 166 -6.00 -4.75 -12.98
N ASP A 167 -6.20 -5.17 -11.73
CA ASP A 167 -5.15 -5.40 -10.74
C ASP A 167 -4.06 -6.35 -11.27
N GLY A 168 -4.49 -7.51 -11.79
CA GLY A 168 -3.59 -8.50 -12.34
C GLY A 168 -2.87 -8.05 -13.61
N PHE A 169 -3.55 -7.29 -14.47
CA PHE A 169 -2.95 -6.75 -15.68
C PHE A 169 -1.89 -5.70 -15.35
N VAL A 170 -2.22 -4.74 -14.48
CA VAL A 170 -1.30 -3.70 -14.03
C VAL A 170 -0.11 -4.31 -13.32
N SER A 171 -0.31 -5.31 -12.47
CA SER A 171 0.78 -6.03 -11.80
C SER A 171 1.68 -6.82 -12.75
N SER A 172 1.12 -7.38 -13.83
CA SER A 172 1.92 -8.04 -14.86
C SER A 172 2.77 -7.04 -15.64
N VAL A 173 2.22 -5.87 -15.96
CA VAL A 173 2.94 -4.79 -16.63
C VAL A 173 4.00 -4.18 -15.70
N SER A 174 3.69 -3.96 -14.43
CA SER A 174 4.64 -3.40 -13.46
C SER A 174 5.81 -4.35 -13.18
N GLY A 175 5.56 -5.67 -13.20
CA GLY A 175 6.61 -6.69 -13.12
C GLY A 175 7.66 -6.58 -14.23
N LEU A 176 7.30 -6.10 -15.43
CA LEU A 176 8.27 -5.84 -16.51
C LEU A 176 9.22 -4.69 -16.19
N PHE A 177 8.83 -3.78 -15.32
CA PHE A 177 9.66 -2.68 -14.82
C PHE A 177 10.37 -3.04 -13.50
N GLY A 178 10.29 -4.30 -13.06
CA GLY A 178 10.89 -4.77 -11.81
C GLY A 178 10.12 -4.40 -10.55
N CYS A 179 8.87 -3.97 -10.66
CA CYS A 179 8.01 -3.72 -9.50
C CYS A 179 7.44 -5.02 -8.93
N THR A 180 7.16 -5.02 -7.63
CA THR A 180 6.40 -6.08 -6.97
C THR A 180 4.93 -6.04 -7.38
N PRO A 181 4.16 -7.12 -7.14
CA PRO A 181 2.71 -7.10 -7.30
C PRO A 181 2.08 -5.87 -6.64
N ILE A 182 1.18 -5.20 -7.36
CA ILE A 182 0.50 -3.99 -6.93
C ILE A 182 -0.97 -4.37 -6.64
N THR A 183 -1.57 -3.71 -5.65
CA THR A 183 -2.97 -3.92 -5.30
C THR A 183 -3.72 -2.60 -5.02
N SER A 184 -5.02 -2.70 -4.83
CA SER A 184 -5.89 -1.58 -4.45
C SER A 184 -5.50 -1.00 -3.08
N PHE A 185 -5.56 0.33 -2.93
CA PHE A 185 -5.21 0.99 -1.67
C PHE A 185 -6.47 1.27 -0.84
N SER A 186 -6.70 0.52 0.24
CA SER A 186 -7.88 0.69 1.11
C SER A 186 -7.99 2.08 1.75
N GLN A 187 -6.86 2.79 1.90
CA GLN A 187 -6.87 4.18 2.40
C GLN A 187 -7.62 5.12 1.44
N ASN A 188 -7.49 4.91 0.12
CA ASN A 188 -8.20 5.70 -0.88
C ASN A 188 -9.71 5.41 -0.85
N VAL A 189 -10.09 4.17 -0.54
CA VAL A 189 -11.49 3.78 -0.33
C VAL A 189 -12.09 4.51 0.88
N GLY A 190 -11.36 4.56 1.99
CA GLY A 190 -11.78 5.31 3.18
C GLY A 190 -11.92 6.81 2.93
N LEU A 191 -10.97 7.41 2.19
CA LEU A 191 -11.05 8.82 1.81
C LEU A 191 -12.22 9.10 0.85
N ALA A 192 -12.48 8.23 -0.12
CA ALA A 192 -13.63 8.35 -1.02
C ALA A 192 -14.97 8.22 -0.28
N ALA A 193 -15.05 7.33 0.71
CA ALA A 193 -16.22 7.19 1.58
C ALA A 193 -16.49 8.45 2.42
N MET A 194 -15.44 9.11 2.94
CA MET A 194 -15.58 10.34 3.72
C MET A 194 -15.84 11.59 2.88
N SER A 195 -15.19 11.71 1.72
CA SER A 195 -15.27 12.89 0.85
C SER A 195 -16.46 12.85 -0.12
N GLY A 196 -17.01 11.66 -0.41
CA GLY A 196 -18.01 11.47 -1.46
C GLY A 196 -17.47 11.69 -2.88
N VAL A 197 -16.17 11.94 -3.05
CA VAL A 197 -15.56 12.22 -4.35
C VAL A 197 -15.05 10.91 -4.96
N VAL A 198 -15.80 10.40 -5.94
CA VAL A 198 -15.44 9.22 -6.75
C VAL A 198 -15.12 9.59 -8.21
N ASN A 199 -14.86 10.87 -8.46
CA ASN A 199 -14.64 11.37 -9.81
C ASN A 199 -13.29 10.87 -10.37
N ARG A 200 -13.34 10.25 -11.55
CA ARG A 200 -12.17 9.77 -12.29
C ARG A 200 -11.11 10.86 -12.55
N PHE A 201 -11.53 12.12 -12.66
CA PHE A 201 -10.61 13.24 -12.88
C PHE A 201 -9.69 13.46 -11.67
N THR A 202 -10.23 13.40 -10.46
CA THR A 202 -9.46 13.56 -9.21
C THR A 202 -8.43 12.44 -9.06
N ILE A 203 -8.84 11.20 -9.37
CA ILE A 203 -7.96 10.03 -9.34
C ILE A 203 -6.85 10.16 -10.39
N ALA A 204 -7.19 10.56 -11.62
CA ALA A 204 -6.23 10.76 -12.71
C ALA A 204 -5.22 11.87 -12.39
N MET A 205 -5.66 12.97 -11.77
CA MET A 205 -4.76 14.04 -11.35
C MET A 205 -3.76 13.55 -10.28
N GLY A 206 -4.22 12.75 -9.32
CA GLY A 206 -3.34 12.12 -8.33
C GLY A 206 -2.30 11.21 -8.98
N ALA A 207 -2.69 10.42 -9.98
CA ALA A 207 -1.76 9.58 -10.75
C ALA A 207 -0.73 10.43 -11.51
N ILE A 208 -1.13 11.53 -12.13
CA ILE A 208 -0.21 12.45 -12.83
C ILE A 208 0.80 13.06 -11.85
N ILE A 209 0.35 13.48 -10.68
CA ILE A 209 1.24 14.03 -9.65
C ILE A 209 2.27 12.99 -9.21
N MET A 210 1.89 11.72 -9.02
CA MET A 210 2.83 10.64 -8.69
C MET A 210 3.76 10.23 -9.83
N ILE A 211 3.42 10.51 -11.09
CA ILE A 211 4.31 10.27 -12.23
C ILE A 211 5.36 11.39 -12.34
N ILE A 212 5.00 12.61 -11.93
CA ILE A 212 5.87 13.79 -12.02
C ILE A 212 6.79 13.91 -10.80
N GLY A 213 6.26 13.64 -9.61
CA GLY A 213 6.98 13.77 -8.32
C GLY A 213 7.75 12.52 -7.96
#